data_AF-A0A1B7WAN5-F1
#
_entry.id   AF-A0A1B7WAN5-F1
#
_cell.length_a   1.000
_cell.length_b   1.000
_cell.length_c   1.000
_cell.angle_alpha   90.00
_cell.angle_beta   90.00
_cell.angle_gamma   90.00
#
_symmetry.space_group_name_H-M   'P 1'
#
loop_
_entity.id
_entity.type
_entity.pdbx_description
1 polymer ?
#
loop_
_entity_poly.entity_id
_entity_poly.type
_entity_poly.pdbx_seq_one_letter_code
_entity_poly.pdbx_strand_id
1 'polypeptide(L)'
;MKSKLINLVFASVVSISSLIVFGDIPSVGNKAIAQTKKPTIDRKPCVRQELPKLKQNMPYSKAREMLLEAGWQAVFNREILNSERSSPVDYFFTKKEYTEIQDCAGSGLGLCYFRFESAYGEILYVTTANNGANQETVFGWRIEEQEEQ
;
A
#
# COMPACT_ATOMS: atom_id res chain seq x y z
N MET A 1 -35.90 -24.21 2.98
CA MET A 1 -35.01 -23.43 3.86
C MET A 1 -35.48 -21.98 3.85
N LYS A 2 -35.84 -21.43 5.01
CA LYS A 2 -36.46 -20.11 5.15
C LYS A 2 -35.36 -19.06 5.35
N SER A 3 -35.29 -18.10 4.42
CA SER A 3 -34.45 -16.89 4.52
C SER A 3 -35.08 -15.92 5.52
N LYS A 4 -34.31 -15.40 6.47
CA LYS A 4 -34.73 -14.35 7.40
C LYS A 4 -34.10 -13.03 6.98
N LEU A 5 -34.93 -12.11 6.48
CA LEU A 5 -34.63 -10.71 6.31
C LEU A 5 -34.78 -10.01 7.68
N ILE A 6 -33.76 -9.25 8.09
CA ILE A 6 -33.77 -8.42 9.29
C ILE A 6 -34.08 -7.00 8.84
N ASN A 7 -35.22 -6.47 9.30
CA ASN A 7 -35.61 -5.06 9.16
C ASN A 7 -34.81 -4.22 10.15
N LEU A 8 -34.09 -3.21 9.68
CA LEU A 8 -33.53 -2.15 10.52
C LEU A 8 -34.46 -0.93 10.44
N VAL A 9 -35.16 -0.66 11.54
CA VAL A 9 -36.07 0.48 11.70
C VAL A 9 -35.23 1.71 12.07
N PHE A 10 -35.29 2.76 11.25
CA PHE A 10 -34.80 4.10 11.60
C PHE A 10 -35.88 4.85 12.38
N ALA A 11 -35.67 5.01 13.68
CA ALA A 11 -36.29 6.05 14.50
C ALA A 11 -35.37 7.28 14.50
N SER A 12 -35.77 8.54 14.66
CA SER A 12 -37.03 9.27 14.54
C SER A 12 -36.65 10.74 14.74
N VAL A 13 -37.13 11.62 13.85
CA VAL A 13 -37.42 13.07 14.01
C VAL A 13 -36.99 13.77 15.30
N VAL A 14 -36.14 14.79 15.18
CA VAL A 14 -35.98 15.85 16.19
C VAL A 14 -36.75 17.09 15.73
N SER A 15 -37.87 17.37 16.40
CA SER A 15 -38.56 18.66 16.33
C SER A 15 -38.84 19.09 17.76
N ILE A 16 -38.17 20.15 18.20
CA ILE A 16 -38.48 20.81 19.47
C ILE A 16 -38.30 22.31 19.26
N SER A 17 -39.42 22.98 19.00
CA SER A 17 -39.57 24.42 19.18
C SER A 17 -40.03 24.65 20.62
N SER A 18 -39.18 25.22 21.47
CA SER A 18 -39.61 25.76 22.76
C SER A 18 -38.82 27.02 23.11
N LEU A 19 -39.60 28.04 23.45
CA LEU A 19 -39.23 29.42 23.78
C LEU A 19 -38.43 29.54 25.09
N ILE A 20 -37.71 30.66 25.13
CA ILE A 20 -36.72 31.10 26.11
C ILE A 20 -37.35 31.47 27.46
N VAL A 21 -36.68 31.10 28.57
CA VAL A 21 -36.76 31.83 29.84
C VAL A 21 -35.33 32.19 30.25
N PHE A 22 -34.99 33.48 30.16
CA PHE A 22 -33.76 34.04 30.72
C PHE A 22 -33.91 34.12 32.23
N GLY A 23 -33.30 33.18 32.95
CA GLY A 23 -33.06 33.24 34.39
C GLY A 23 -31.62 33.66 34.65
N ASP A 24 -31.43 34.61 35.56
CA ASP A 24 -30.18 35.26 35.89
C ASP A 24 -29.01 34.30 36.13
N ILE A 25 -27.92 34.50 35.39
CA ILE A 25 -26.65 33.79 35.59
C ILE A 25 -25.89 34.49 36.71
N PRO A 26 -25.67 33.87 37.88
CA PRO A 26 -24.70 34.40 38.83
C PRO A 26 -23.30 34.28 38.22
N SER A 27 -22.61 35.42 38.18
CA SER A 27 -21.21 35.55 37.81
C SER A 27 -20.33 34.76 38.78
N VAL A 28 -20.04 33.50 38.45
CA VAL A 28 -18.98 32.73 39.09
C VAL A 28 -17.68 33.07 38.38
N GLY A 29 -16.96 34.04 38.94
CA GLY A 29 -15.53 34.14 38.71
C GLY A 29 -14.86 32.89 39.27
N ASN A 30 -14.06 32.22 38.46
CA ASN A 30 -12.80 31.64 38.91
C ASN A 30 -11.87 31.42 37.71
N LYS A 31 -10.68 32.01 37.84
CA LYS A 31 -9.53 31.84 36.97
C LYS A 31 -9.13 30.36 36.94
N ALA A 32 -9.17 29.76 35.77
CA ALA A 32 -8.36 28.58 35.48
C ALA A 32 -7.90 28.68 34.03
N ILE A 33 -6.77 29.38 33.82
CA ILE A 33 -6.02 29.27 32.57
C ILE A 33 -5.35 27.91 32.65
N ALA A 34 -5.99 26.89 32.07
CA ALA A 34 -5.36 25.60 31.85
C ALA A 34 -4.15 25.83 30.94
N GLN A 35 -2.95 25.72 31.50
CA GLN A 35 -1.72 25.67 30.73
C GLN A 35 -1.72 24.37 29.93
N THR A 36 -2.22 24.43 28.69
CA THR A 36 -2.08 23.33 27.73
C THR A 36 -0.60 23.23 27.37
N LYS A 37 0.15 22.38 28.08
CA LYS A 37 1.48 21.98 27.68
C LYS A 37 1.35 21.37 26.28
N LYS A 38 1.86 22.07 25.28
CA LYS A 38 1.90 21.62 23.88
C LYS A 38 2.48 20.19 23.87
N PRO A 39 1.79 19.19 23.31
CA PRO A 39 2.34 17.85 23.22
C PRO A 39 3.64 17.92 22.42
N THR A 40 4.75 17.62 23.07
CA THR A 40 6.02 17.41 22.37
C THR A 40 5.86 16.11 21.60
N ILE A 41 5.57 16.20 20.31
CA ILE A 41 5.56 15.04 19.43
C ILE A 41 7.01 14.57 19.35
N ASP A 42 7.30 13.46 20.04
CA ASP A 42 8.53 12.69 19.84
C ASP A 42 8.48 12.13 18.41
N ARG A 43 9.02 12.91 17.47
CA ARG A 43 9.14 12.48 16.09
C ARG A 43 10.31 11.50 16.05
N LYS A 44 9.99 10.21 16.17
CA LYS A 44 10.94 9.15 15.82
C LYS A 44 11.51 9.49 14.43
N PRO A 45 12.83 9.60 14.28
CA PRO A 45 13.42 9.87 12.98
C PRO A 45 12.95 8.79 11.99
N CYS A 46 12.44 9.24 10.85
CA CYS A 46 12.01 8.36 9.77
C CYS A 46 13.28 7.71 9.22
N VAL A 47 13.55 6.45 9.60
CA VAL A 47 14.70 5.71 9.08
C VAL A 47 14.35 5.29 7.65
N ARG A 48 15.22 5.65 6.69
CA ARG A 48 15.07 5.27 5.29
C ARG A 48 14.93 3.76 5.19
N GLN A 49 14.02 3.30 4.36
CA GLN A 49 13.76 1.88 4.21
C GLN A 49 14.98 1.21 3.58
N GLU A 50 15.50 0.16 4.23
CA GLU A 50 16.64 -0.56 3.70
C GLU A 50 16.18 -1.58 2.65
N LEU A 51 17.02 -1.79 1.64
CA LEU A 51 16.83 -2.89 0.71
C LEU A 51 17.30 -4.20 1.39
N PRO A 52 16.45 -5.24 1.48
CA PRO A 52 16.89 -6.52 2.02
C PRO A 52 18.00 -7.13 1.14
N LYS A 53 18.80 -8.02 1.71
CA LYS A 53 19.92 -8.68 1.00
C LYS A 53 19.43 -9.71 -0.01
N LEU A 54 18.94 -9.22 -1.16
CA LEU A 54 18.56 -10.04 -2.31
C LEU A 54 19.79 -10.78 -2.86
N LYS A 55 19.55 -11.93 -3.51
CA LYS A 55 20.59 -12.74 -4.13
C LYS A 55 20.15 -13.14 -5.52
N GLN A 56 21.06 -13.10 -6.48
CA GLN A 56 20.81 -13.72 -7.78
C GLN A 56 20.51 -15.22 -7.60
N ASN A 57 19.69 -15.76 -8.49
CA ASN A 57 19.22 -17.14 -8.51
C ASN A 57 18.34 -17.57 -7.32
N MET A 58 17.97 -16.67 -6.39
CA MET A 58 16.96 -17.00 -5.39
C MET A 58 15.56 -17.04 -6.02
N PRO A 59 14.62 -17.85 -5.51
CA PRO A 59 13.23 -17.84 -5.98
C PRO A 59 12.63 -16.43 -5.85
N TYR A 60 11.92 -15.97 -6.89
CA TYR A 60 11.31 -14.64 -6.86
C TYR A 60 10.27 -14.50 -5.75
N SER A 61 9.50 -15.55 -5.45
CA SER A 61 8.54 -15.55 -4.33
C SER A 61 9.20 -15.18 -3.00
N LYS A 62 10.40 -15.71 -2.73
CA LYS A 62 11.18 -15.38 -1.53
C LYS A 62 11.71 -13.95 -1.56
N ALA A 63 12.14 -13.46 -2.72
CA ALA A 63 12.59 -12.08 -2.86
C ALA A 63 11.43 -11.10 -2.61
N ARG A 64 10.25 -11.40 -3.17
CA ARG A 64 9.02 -10.65 -2.97
C ARG A 64 8.62 -10.61 -1.50
N GLU A 65 8.62 -11.75 -0.81
CA GLU A 65 8.34 -11.81 0.63
C GLU A 65 9.29 -10.90 1.43
N MET A 66 10.61 -11.03 1.20
CA MET A 66 11.61 -10.18 1.87
C MET A 66 11.41 -8.69 1.61
N LEU A 67 10.98 -8.31 0.41
CA LEU A 67 10.69 -6.91 0.06
C LEU A 67 9.45 -6.39 0.78
N LEU A 68 8.36 -7.15 0.78
CA LEU A 68 7.12 -6.79 1.46
C LEU A 68 7.34 -6.68 2.99
N GLU A 69 8.10 -7.60 3.58
CA GLU A 69 8.47 -7.57 5.00
C GLU A 69 9.35 -6.36 5.34
N ALA A 70 10.22 -5.96 4.43
CA ALA A 70 11.03 -4.74 4.56
C ALA A 70 10.24 -3.45 4.30
N GLY A 71 8.93 -3.54 4.02
CA GLY A 71 8.04 -2.40 3.82
C GLY A 71 7.96 -1.90 2.37
N TRP A 72 8.58 -2.59 1.41
CA TRP A 72 8.47 -2.22 -0.01
C TRP A 72 7.09 -2.58 -0.50
N GLN A 73 6.44 -1.66 -1.21
CA GLN A 73 5.09 -1.85 -1.69
C GLN A 73 5.12 -2.36 -3.12
N ALA A 74 4.43 -3.47 -3.37
CA ALA A 74 4.16 -3.96 -4.72
C ALA A 74 3.30 -2.94 -5.48
N VAL A 75 3.80 -2.44 -6.62
CA VAL A 75 3.09 -1.40 -7.38
C VAL A 75 2.21 -2.05 -8.42
N PHE A 76 0.89 -1.93 -8.24
CA PHE A 76 -0.08 -2.41 -9.22
C PHE A 76 0.13 -1.78 -10.60
N ASN A 77 0.43 -2.61 -11.61
CA ASN A 77 0.47 -2.16 -13.00
C ASN A 77 -0.94 -1.96 -13.56
N ARG A 78 -1.36 -0.71 -13.72
CA ARG A 78 -2.69 -0.37 -14.25
C ARG A 78 -2.86 -0.64 -15.73
N GLU A 79 -1.76 -0.64 -16.49
CA GLU A 79 -1.79 -0.82 -17.94
C GLU A 79 -2.30 -2.22 -18.30
N ILE A 80 -1.98 -3.22 -17.46
CA ILE A 80 -2.43 -4.61 -17.59
C ILE A 80 -3.96 -4.76 -17.66
N LEU A 81 -4.73 -3.82 -17.10
CA LEU A 81 -6.19 -3.88 -17.16
C LEU A 81 -6.76 -3.50 -18.53
N ASN A 82 -6.01 -2.72 -19.32
CA ASN A 82 -6.48 -2.12 -20.57
C ASN A 82 -5.82 -2.72 -21.81
N SER A 83 -4.84 -3.61 -21.65
CA SER A 83 -4.07 -4.22 -22.73
C SER A 83 -4.29 -5.73 -22.82
N GLU A 84 -4.22 -6.28 -24.03
CA GLU A 84 -3.95 -7.70 -24.19
C GLU A 84 -2.58 -8.03 -23.58
N ARG A 85 -2.57 -9.00 -22.65
CA ARG A 85 -1.35 -9.41 -21.94
C ARG A 85 -0.62 -10.47 -22.73
N SER A 86 0.71 -10.40 -22.74
CA SER A 86 1.53 -11.55 -23.15
C SER A 86 1.30 -12.73 -22.18
N SER A 87 1.44 -13.96 -22.67
CA SER A 87 1.22 -15.16 -21.83
C SER A 87 2.05 -15.18 -20.54
N PRO A 88 3.33 -14.75 -20.51
CA PRO A 88 4.08 -14.65 -19.26
C PRO A 88 3.51 -13.63 -18.27
N VAL A 89 3.05 -12.47 -18.76
CA VAL A 89 2.43 -11.44 -17.91
C VAL A 89 1.09 -11.95 -17.35
N ASP A 90 0.27 -12.62 -18.17
CA ASP A 90 -0.99 -13.22 -17.70
C ASP A 90 -0.75 -14.32 -16.66
N TYR A 91 0.28 -15.16 -16.84
CA TYR A 91 0.66 -16.16 -15.84
C TYR A 91 0.96 -15.52 -14.48
N PHE A 92 1.81 -14.49 -14.44
CA PHE A 92 2.14 -13.82 -13.18
C PHE A 92 0.95 -13.10 -12.57
N PHE A 93 0.17 -12.39 -13.38
CA PHE A 93 -0.97 -11.62 -12.86
C PHE A 93 -2.11 -12.52 -12.40
N THR A 94 -2.53 -13.49 -13.22
CA THR A 94 -3.75 -14.28 -12.98
C THR A 94 -3.48 -15.53 -12.15
N LYS A 95 -2.31 -16.18 -12.28
CA LYS A 95 -2.02 -17.46 -11.58
C LYS A 95 -1.20 -17.26 -10.31
N LYS A 96 -0.33 -16.24 -10.28
CA LYS A 96 0.52 -15.94 -9.13
C LYS A 96 0.04 -14.77 -8.29
N GLU A 97 -0.91 -13.98 -8.81
CA GLU A 97 -1.40 -12.76 -8.17
C GLU A 97 -0.27 -11.74 -7.91
N TYR A 98 0.77 -11.76 -8.75
CA TYR A 98 1.87 -10.80 -8.70
C TYR A 98 1.47 -9.57 -9.49
N THR A 99 0.74 -8.67 -8.83
CA THR A 99 0.22 -7.44 -9.42
C THR A 99 1.30 -6.44 -9.81
N GLU A 100 2.51 -6.62 -9.27
CA GLU A 100 3.65 -5.75 -9.51
C GLU A 100 4.42 -6.01 -10.80
N ILE A 101 4.05 -7.05 -11.56
CA ILE A 101 4.61 -7.32 -12.89
C ILE A 101 4.37 -6.14 -13.82
N GLN A 102 5.44 -5.65 -14.45
CA GLN A 102 5.35 -4.55 -15.40
C GLN A 102 5.33 -5.07 -16.84
N ASP A 103 6.34 -5.85 -17.20
CA ASP A 103 6.43 -6.47 -18.53
C ASP A 103 7.43 -7.63 -18.53
N CYS A 104 7.43 -8.39 -19.64
CA CYS A 104 8.34 -9.50 -19.92
C CYS A 104 8.96 -9.36 -21.31
N ALA A 105 10.29 -9.46 -21.39
CA ALA A 105 11.03 -9.41 -22.65
C ALA A 105 10.89 -10.71 -23.44
N GLY A 106 10.66 -10.59 -24.76
CA GLY A 106 10.69 -11.70 -25.72
C GLY A 106 12.10 -12.16 -26.12
N SER A 107 13.08 -12.11 -25.22
CA SER A 107 14.50 -12.41 -25.51
C SER A 107 14.84 -13.90 -25.53
N GLY A 108 13.90 -14.78 -25.16
CA GLY A 108 14.13 -16.21 -24.98
C GLY A 108 14.76 -16.60 -23.63
N LEU A 109 15.28 -15.63 -22.88
CA LEU A 109 15.75 -15.83 -21.49
C LEU A 109 14.61 -15.79 -20.45
N GLY A 110 13.41 -15.45 -20.92
CA GLY A 110 12.24 -15.25 -20.08
C GLY A 110 12.49 -14.19 -19.02
N LEU A 111 13.00 -13.00 -19.40
CA LEU A 111 13.22 -11.91 -18.45
C LEU A 111 11.93 -11.15 -18.20
N CYS A 112 11.58 -10.92 -16.95
CA CYS A 112 10.44 -10.08 -16.57
C CYS A 112 10.89 -9.12 -15.47
N TYR A 113 10.28 -7.93 -15.38
CA TYR A 113 10.58 -7.00 -14.30
C TYR A 113 9.34 -6.57 -13.52
N PHE A 114 9.55 -6.38 -12.23
CA PHE A 114 8.53 -6.13 -11.22
C PHE A 114 8.86 -4.82 -10.50
N ARG A 115 7.86 -3.96 -10.27
CA ARG A 115 8.04 -2.63 -9.68
C ARG A 115 7.59 -2.61 -8.22
N PHE A 116 8.48 -2.15 -7.36
CA PHE A 116 8.20 -1.86 -5.96
C PHE A 116 8.48 -0.39 -5.66
N GLU A 117 7.86 0.12 -4.60
CA GLU A 117 8.04 1.50 -4.15
C GLU A 117 8.28 1.54 -2.64
N SER A 118 9.25 2.34 -2.19
CA SER A 118 9.50 2.56 -0.77
C SER A 118 8.52 3.60 -0.21
N ALA A 119 8.40 3.69 1.12
CA ALA A 119 7.62 4.74 1.77
C ALA A 119 8.12 6.18 1.47
N TYR A 120 9.30 6.32 0.86
CA TYR A 120 9.92 7.58 0.46
C TYR A 120 9.81 7.85 -1.04
N GLY A 121 9.10 7.01 -1.80
CA GLY A 121 8.92 7.16 -3.24
C GLY A 121 10.10 6.64 -4.08
N GLU A 122 11.03 5.88 -3.49
CA GLU A 122 12.09 5.23 -4.27
C GLU A 122 11.51 4.07 -5.06
N ILE A 123 11.87 3.97 -6.33
CA ILE A 123 11.36 2.93 -7.21
C ILE A 123 12.41 1.82 -7.32
N LEU A 124 12.03 0.60 -6.98
CA LEU A 124 12.86 -0.59 -7.13
C LEU A 124 12.30 -1.45 -8.25
N TYR A 125 13.17 -1.81 -9.19
CA TYR A 125 12.89 -2.83 -10.19
C TYR A 125 13.62 -4.11 -9.83
N VAL A 126 12.86 -5.22 -9.77
CA VAL A 126 13.42 -6.58 -9.65
C VAL A 126 13.23 -7.28 -10.99
N THR A 127 14.31 -7.78 -11.58
CA THR A 127 14.28 -8.57 -12.81
C THR A 127 14.40 -10.05 -12.46
N THR A 128 13.56 -10.88 -13.07
CA THR A 128 13.64 -12.35 -12.97
C THR A 128 14.06 -12.98 -14.29
N ALA A 129 14.45 -14.25 -14.24
CA ALA A 129 14.71 -15.13 -15.38
C ALA A 129 14.04 -16.50 -15.17
N ASN A 130 14.08 -17.37 -16.18
CA ASN A 130 13.52 -18.72 -16.13
C ASN A 130 12.03 -18.75 -15.77
N ASN A 131 11.29 -17.73 -16.23
CA ASN A 131 9.90 -17.54 -15.85
C ASN A 131 9.00 -18.59 -16.49
N GLY A 132 8.43 -19.46 -15.63
CA GLY A 132 7.54 -20.55 -16.03
C GLY A 132 7.62 -21.72 -15.05
N ALA A 133 6.54 -22.47 -14.91
CA ALA A 133 6.49 -23.69 -14.10
C ALA A 133 7.04 -23.56 -12.66
N ASN A 134 6.89 -22.38 -12.03
CA ASN A 134 7.41 -22.08 -10.68
C ASN A 134 8.95 -22.04 -10.57
N GLN A 135 9.67 -21.81 -11.67
CA GLN A 135 11.13 -21.75 -11.71
C GLN A 135 11.68 -20.31 -11.76
N GLU A 136 10.83 -19.30 -11.56
CA GLU A 136 11.23 -17.90 -11.59
C GLU A 136 12.32 -17.59 -10.55
N THR A 137 13.46 -17.12 -11.03
CA THR A 137 14.59 -16.74 -10.17
C THR A 137 14.98 -15.29 -10.38
N VAL A 138 15.49 -14.64 -9.33
CA VAL A 138 16.01 -13.27 -9.41
C VAL A 138 17.24 -13.25 -10.32
N PHE A 139 17.17 -12.44 -11.37
CA PHE A 139 18.27 -12.14 -12.27
C PHE A 139 19.06 -10.91 -11.81
N GLY A 140 18.37 -9.90 -11.29
CA GLY A 140 18.99 -8.68 -10.78
C GLY A 140 17.97 -7.70 -10.22
N TRP A 141 18.43 -6.58 -9.66
CA TRP A 141 17.58 -5.52 -9.16
C TRP A 141 18.30 -4.17 -9.23
N ARG A 142 17.54 -3.08 -9.32
CA ARG A 142 18.07 -1.71 -9.31
C ARG A 142 17.06 -0.74 -8.71
N ILE A 143 17.55 0.25 -7.96
CA ILE A 143 16.76 1.41 -7.59
C ILE A 143 16.88 2.42 -8.74
N GLU A 144 15.76 3.00 -9.16
CA GLU A 144 15.74 4.05 -10.17
C GLU A 144 16.45 5.30 -9.64
N GLU A 145 17.39 5.82 -10.43
CA GLU A 145 18.07 7.06 -10.13
C GLU A 145 17.12 8.22 -10.42
N GLN A 146 16.90 9.09 -9.44
CA GLN A 146 16.16 10.33 -9.68
C GLN A 146 17.11 11.28 -10.41
N GLU A 147 16.82 11.60 -11.67
CA GLU A 147 17.50 12.69 -12.38
C GLU A 147 17.14 14.00 -11.68
N GLU A 148 18.10 14.62 -11.00
CA GLU A 148 17.98 16.00 -10.52
C GLU A 148 17.91 16.90 -11.76
N GLN A 149 16.69 17.35 -12.10
CA GLN A 149 16.43 18.33 -13.17
C GLN A 149 16.69 19.76 -12.70
#